data_AF-A0A4R4PZ74-F1
#
_entry.id   AF-A0A4R4PZ74-F1
#
_cell.length_a   1.000
_cell.length_b   1.000
_cell.length_c   1.000
_cell.angle_alpha   90.00
_cell.angle_beta   90.00
_cell.angle_gamma   90.00
#
_symmetry.space_group_name_H-M   'P 1'
#
loop_
_entity.id
_entity.type
_entity.pdbx_description
1 polymer ?
#
loop_
_entity_poly.entity_id
_entity_poly.type
_entity_poly.pdbx_seq_one_letter_code
_entity_poly.pdbx_strand_id
1 'polypeptide(L)'
;MSSDSGYVEQAFAWASKRALDWVQTDAHPGNLPSYWAGYPSRDMFYSRDICHQAAGAHLLGLDAENFAMFRHFARSATPARKWFPIWAFHFDGRIAALDYHNDEHFVREIPAVFDLCYRALEQYDWTGDRRWLDDSDLAAYYETSLGEFVTAHDADGDGIPEAGGTADIFLGTATYNEREAPLLIAGDGLATQYAVLRKLGRDAEADRIEATYQTWWNGEHFARGVTKEGLDFDWGLESHTLPPLFGLGGTEQSLDWLEGKMDSDPPKNIESLSYYPELLFKYGRDESAWRWTKHLIDSRDDYPEISFTVVEHLVAGLLGLRPEAGTALTLTSHLPAEIGWVTADHVRVGGWDLRITQEARHTTEVTVHSGPGALPVTVGAETHPLEPGRTARFITKDAS
;
A
#
# COMPACT_ATOMS: atom_id res chain seq x y z
N MET A 1 -7.86 -20.11 -4.79
CA MET A 1 -8.61 -19.36 -5.80
C MET A 1 -8.99 -20.29 -6.96
N SER A 2 -10.16 -20.11 -7.55
CA SER A 2 -10.62 -20.79 -8.77
C SER A 2 -11.22 -19.79 -9.75
N SER A 3 -11.16 -20.04 -11.06
CA SER A 3 -11.68 -19.13 -12.10
C SER A 3 -12.00 -19.90 -13.39
N ASP A 4 -12.78 -19.31 -14.31
CA ASP A 4 -12.84 -19.78 -15.70
C ASP A 4 -11.53 -19.54 -16.47
N SER A 5 -10.65 -18.71 -15.95
CA SER A 5 -9.32 -18.47 -16.49
C SER A 5 -8.27 -19.34 -15.79
N GLY A 6 -7.80 -20.39 -16.49
CA GLY A 6 -6.68 -21.20 -16.01
C GLY A 6 -5.38 -20.40 -15.83
N TYR A 7 -5.26 -19.22 -16.45
CA TYR A 7 -4.16 -18.29 -16.22
C TYR A 7 -4.21 -17.68 -14.82
N VAL A 8 -5.39 -17.21 -14.37
CA VAL A 8 -5.61 -16.66 -13.02
C VAL A 8 -5.29 -17.71 -11.95
N GLU A 9 -5.75 -18.94 -12.13
CA GLU A 9 -5.48 -20.03 -11.18
C GLU A 9 -3.98 -20.34 -11.05
N GLN A 10 -3.27 -20.41 -12.18
CA GLN A 10 -1.82 -20.65 -12.21
C GLN A 10 -1.04 -19.46 -11.62
N ALA A 11 -1.47 -18.23 -11.90
CA ALA A 11 -0.87 -17.03 -11.37
C ALA A 11 -0.97 -16.99 -9.84
N PHE A 12 -2.16 -17.22 -9.29
CA PHE A 12 -2.37 -17.28 -7.84
C PHE A 12 -1.54 -18.40 -7.20
N ALA A 13 -1.54 -19.60 -7.78
CA ALA A 13 -0.76 -20.72 -7.24
C ALA A 13 0.74 -20.43 -7.19
N TRP A 14 1.30 -19.80 -8.24
CA TRP A 14 2.69 -19.38 -8.25
C TRP A 14 2.96 -18.28 -7.23
N ALA A 15 2.16 -17.20 -7.23
CA ALA A 15 2.40 -16.03 -6.41
C ALA A 15 2.33 -16.39 -4.92
N SER A 16 1.29 -17.11 -4.51
CA SER A 16 1.15 -17.58 -3.12
C SER A 16 2.29 -18.47 -2.70
N LYS A 17 2.71 -19.41 -3.55
CA LYS A 17 3.88 -20.25 -3.24
C LYS A 17 5.14 -19.39 -3.10
N ARG A 18 5.38 -18.47 -4.04
CA ARG A 18 6.60 -17.66 -4.09
C ARG A 18 6.68 -16.72 -2.89
N ALA A 19 5.58 -16.07 -2.53
CA ALA A 19 5.47 -15.22 -1.35
C ALA A 19 5.78 -16.00 -0.06
N LEU A 20 5.21 -17.21 0.09
CA LEU A 20 5.48 -18.05 1.26
C LEU A 20 6.92 -18.58 1.31
N ASP A 21 7.59 -18.77 0.17
CA ASP A 21 9.01 -19.14 0.14
C ASP A 21 9.93 -18.02 0.70
N TRP A 22 9.43 -16.78 0.82
CA TRP A 22 10.17 -15.64 1.39
C TRP A 22 10.06 -15.53 2.91
N VAL A 23 9.17 -16.28 3.56
CA VAL A 23 8.98 -16.23 5.01
C VAL A 23 10.25 -16.67 5.74
N GLN A 24 10.69 -15.84 6.69
CA GLN A 24 11.89 -16.06 7.49
C GLN A 24 11.59 -16.36 8.96
N THR A 25 10.32 -16.33 9.35
CA THR A 25 9.85 -16.82 10.66
C THR A 25 10.34 -18.25 10.87
N ASP A 26 11.08 -18.47 11.96
CA ASP A 26 11.68 -19.76 12.34
C ASP A 26 12.65 -20.39 11.33
N ALA A 27 13.03 -19.69 10.25
CA ALA A 27 14.04 -20.17 9.30
C ALA A 27 15.42 -20.32 9.97
N HIS A 28 15.74 -19.40 10.89
CA HIS A 28 16.92 -19.47 11.75
C HIS A 28 16.61 -19.03 13.19
N PRO A 29 17.28 -19.62 14.21
CA PRO A 29 17.11 -19.20 15.60
C PRO A 29 17.42 -17.72 15.79
N GLY A 30 16.48 -16.98 16.39
CA GLY A 30 16.64 -15.56 16.67
C GLY A 30 16.05 -14.63 15.60
N ASN A 31 15.56 -15.17 14.48
CA ASN A 31 14.78 -14.37 13.55
C ASN A 31 13.51 -13.83 14.21
N LEU A 32 13.18 -12.58 13.91
CA LEU A 32 11.87 -12.00 14.10
C LEU A 32 10.87 -12.71 13.17
N PRO A 33 9.57 -12.80 13.55
CA PRO A 33 8.52 -13.09 12.58
C PRO A 33 8.62 -12.07 11.44
N SER A 34 8.97 -12.53 10.26
CA SER A 34 9.30 -11.66 9.13
C SER A 34 9.27 -12.43 7.82
N TYR A 35 9.29 -11.69 6.72
CA TYR A 35 9.54 -12.21 5.38
C TYR A 35 10.53 -11.29 4.67
N TRP A 36 11.11 -11.81 3.59
CA TRP A 36 12.03 -11.05 2.74
C TRP A 36 11.31 -9.87 2.09
N ALA A 37 11.80 -8.66 2.29
CA ALA A 37 11.20 -7.46 1.70
C ALA A 37 12.31 -6.55 1.17
N GLY A 38 12.70 -6.75 -0.09
CA GLY A 38 13.86 -6.11 -0.72
C GLY A 38 14.61 -7.09 -1.62
N TYR A 39 15.78 -6.71 -2.14
CA TYR A 39 16.53 -7.58 -3.07
C TYR A 39 16.79 -9.00 -2.53
N PRO A 40 16.63 -10.06 -3.36
CA PRO A 40 16.92 -11.45 -2.98
C PRO A 40 18.35 -11.73 -2.50
N SER A 41 19.29 -10.84 -2.82
CA SER A 41 20.68 -10.93 -2.40
C SER A 41 20.97 -10.27 -1.06
N ARG A 42 19.96 -9.67 -0.41
CA ARG A 42 20.08 -8.93 0.84
C ARG A 42 19.17 -9.55 1.88
N ASP A 43 19.74 -10.28 2.83
CA ASP A 43 19.03 -10.99 3.92
C ASP A 43 18.40 -9.99 4.91
N MET A 44 17.37 -9.27 4.46
CA MET A 44 16.82 -8.07 5.08
C MET A 44 15.34 -7.89 4.74
N PHE A 45 14.68 -7.02 5.51
CA PHE A 45 13.39 -6.42 5.18
C PHE A 45 13.49 -4.89 5.26
N TYR A 46 12.93 -4.21 4.25
CA TYR A 46 13.01 -2.78 3.99
C TYR A 46 11.69 -2.08 4.32
N SER A 47 11.74 -0.83 4.81
CA SER A 47 10.57 -0.10 5.28
C SER A 47 9.53 0.16 4.20
N ARG A 48 9.97 0.49 2.98
CA ARG A 48 9.09 0.70 1.82
C ARG A 48 8.46 -0.62 1.40
N ASP A 49 9.28 -1.64 1.20
CA ASP A 49 8.84 -2.93 0.67
C ASP A 49 7.78 -3.61 1.54
N ILE A 50 7.91 -3.54 2.88
CA ILE A 50 6.88 -4.13 3.75
C ILE A 50 5.54 -3.40 3.63
N CYS A 51 5.52 -2.10 3.31
CA CYS A 51 4.29 -1.34 3.11
C CYS A 51 3.48 -1.90 1.94
N HIS A 52 4.15 -2.16 0.81
CA HIS A 52 3.51 -2.66 -0.40
C HIS A 52 3.25 -4.18 -0.36
N GLN A 53 3.92 -4.93 0.51
CA GLN A 53 3.69 -6.38 0.66
C GLN A 53 2.57 -6.71 1.64
N ALA A 54 2.23 -5.79 2.54
CA ALA A 54 1.43 -6.07 3.73
C ALA A 54 0.05 -6.65 3.44
N ALA A 55 -0.68 -6.13 2.44
CA ALA A 55 -2.01 -6.63 2.09
C ALA A 55 -1.94 -8.05 1.49
N GLY A 56 -1.04 -8.29 0.54
CA GLY A 56 -0.75 -9.63 0.03
C GLY A 56 -0.35 -10.62 1.13
N ALA A 57 0.48 -10.18 2.09
CA ALA A 57 0.91 -10.98 3.23
C ALA A 57 -0.26 -11.33 4.17
N HIS A 58 -1.16 -10.37 4.46
CA HIS A 58 -2.39 -10.63 5.22
C HIS A 58 -3.24 -11.73 4.56
N LEU A 59 -3.44 -11.64 3.25
CA LEU A 59 -4.24 -12.60 2.46
C LEU A 59 -3.61 -14.01 2.43
N LEU A 60 -2.34 -14.14 2.81
CA LEU A 60 -1.63 -15.42 3.00
C LEU A 60 -1.54 -15.86 4.47
N GLY A 61 -2.12 -15.10 5.40
CA GLY A 61 -2.13 -15.41 6.83
C GLY A 61 -0.86 -14.99 7.58
N LEU A 62 -0.11 -14.01 7.06
CA LEU A 62 1.17 -13.54 7.63
C LEU A 62 1.00 -12.30 8.52
N ASP A 63 -0.10 -12.22 9.26
CA ASP A 63 -0.42 -11.08 10.14
C ASP A 63 0.61 -10.91 11.27
N ALA A 64 1.18 -12.01 11.76
CA ALA A 64 2.19 -11.98 12.81
C ALA A 64 3.51 -11.37 12.32
N GLU A 65 3.92 -11.71 11.10
CA GLU A 65 5.07 -11.16 10.40
C GLU A 65 4.88 -9.67 10.11
N ASN A 66 3.72 -9.29 9.55
CA ASN A 66 3.37 -7.89 9.35
C ASN A 66 3.49 -7.13 10.67
N PHE A 67 2.79 -7.57 11.72
CA PHE A 67 2.78 -6.88 13.02
C PHE A 67 4.19 -6.73 13.59
N ALA A 68 5.00 -7.78 13.57
CA ALA A 68 6.36 -7.75 14.08
C ALA A 68 7.25 -6.76 13.31
N MET A 69 7.19 -6.75 11.97
CA MET A 69 8.03 -5.86 11.16
C MET A 69 7.62 -4.39 11.27
N PHE A 70 6.33 -4.06 11.14
CA PHE A 70 5.85 -2.68 11.30
C PHE A 70 6.18 -2.13 12.69
N ARG A 71 5.96 -2.92 13.75
CA ARG A 71 6.32 -2.54 15.11
C ARG A 71 7.83 -2.32 15.27
N HIS A 72 8.66 -3.12 14.60
CA HIS A 72 10.11 -2.97 14.66
C HIS A 72 10.59 -1.67 13.99
N PHE A 73 10.00 -1.30 12.86
CA PHE A 73 10.25 0.01 12.23
C PHE A 73 9.77 1.17 13.10
N ALA A 74 8.55 1.10 13.66
CA ALA A 74 8.00 2.13 14.52
C ALA A 74 8.92 2.43 15.73
N ARG A 75 9.43 1.39 16.39
CA ARG A 75 10.39 1.52 17.51
C ARG A 75 11.71 2.20 17.14
N SER A 76 12.06 2.19 15.86
CA SER A 76 13.35 2.69 15.40
C SER A 76 13.36 4.20 15.20
N ALA A 77 12.19 4.83 15.06
CA ALA A 77 12.04 6.27 15.00
C ALA A 77 12.28 6.90 16.38
N THR A 78 13.35 7.68 16.52
CA THR A 78 13.75 8.28 17.81
C THR A 78 14.19 9.72 17.63
N PRO A 79 14.29 10.52 18.73
CA PRO A 79 14.76 11.90 18.65
C PRO A 79 16.14 12.04 17.99
N ALA A 80 17.05 11.09 18.25
CA ALA A 80 18.41 11.11 17.70
C ALA A 80 18.41 11.03 16.16
N ARG A 81 17.44 10.30 15.60
CA ARG A 81 17.22 10.15 14.14
C ARG A 81 16.22 11.15 13.59
N LYS A 82 15.88 12.19 14.36
CA LYS A 82 14.84 13.18 14.02
C LYS A 82 13.53 12.50 13.59
N TRP A 83 13.18 11.42 14.30
CA TRP A 83 11.97 10.65 14.11
C TRP A 83 11.80 9.93 12.76
N PHE A 84 12.85 9.84 11.94
CA PHE A 84 12.84 8.90 10.83
C PHE A 84 13.00 7.46 11.34
N PRO A 85 12.24 6.48 10.78
CA PRO A 85 12.52 5.08 10.98
C PRO A 85 13.80 4.67 10.24
N ILE A 86 14.41 3.57 10.68
CA ILE A 86 15.51 2.92 9.97
C ILE A 86 15.00 2.33 8.65
N TRP A 87 15.81 2.40 7.59
CA TRP A 87 15.43 1.90 6.27
C TRP A 87 15.31 0.38 6.17
N ALA A 88 16.24 -0.35 6.78
CA ALA A 88 16.27 -1.81 6.69
C ALA A 88 16.84 -2.50 7.93
N PHE A 89 16.34 -3.71 8.17
CA PHE A 89 16.81 -4.61 9.21
C PHE A 89 17.13 -5.98 8.64
N HIS A 90 18.09 -6.66 9.25
CA HIS A 90 18.24 -8.10 9.09
C HIS A 90 17.08 -8.84 9.76
N PHE A 91 16.86 -10.10 9.39
CA PHE A 91 15.79 -10.93 9.96
C PHE A 91 15.90 -11.12 11.49
N ASP A 92 17.09 -11.00 12.07
CA ASP A 92 17.30 -11.02 13.53
C ASP A 92 17.04 -9.67 14.24
N GLY A 93 16.58 -8.66 13.49
CA GLY A 93 16.23 -7.33 13.98
C GLY A 93 17.41 -6.36 14.11
N ARG A 94 18.65 -6.76 13.76
CA ARG A 94 19.78 -5.82 13.72
C ARG A 94 19.64 -4.85 12.55
N ILE A 95 20.01 -3.58 12.77
CA ILE A 95 20.04 -2.56 11.71
C ILE A 95 20.98 -3.01 10.59
N ALA A 96 20.54 -2.87 9.35
CA ALA A 96 21.36 -3.15 8.17
C ALA A 96 22.42 -2.06 7.99
N ALA A 97 23.69 -2.39 8.20
CA ALA A 97 24.81 -1.44 8.07
C ALA A 97 25.04 -0.93 6.64
N LEU A 98 24.44 -1.58 5.63
CA LEU A 98 24.45 -1.12 4.25
C LEU A 98 23.81 0.27 4.13
N ASP A 99 22.70 0.46 4.84
CA ASP A 99 21.82 1.64 4.75
C ASP A 99 21.94 2.56 5.99
N TYR A 100 22.82 2.23 6.93
CA TYR A 100 23.01 2.96 8.19
C TYR A 100 24.49 3.06 8.59
N HIS A 101 24.99 4.29 8.77
CA HIS A 101 26.35 4.53 9.29
C HIS A 101 26.34 5.10 10.70
N ASN A 102 25.42 6.03 10.97
CA ASN A 102 25.13 6.62 12.28
C ASN A 102 23.78 7.38 12.21
N ASP A 103 23.31 7.93 13.34
CA ASP A 103 22.03 8.63 13.45
C ASP A 103 21.98 9.96 12.65
N GLU A 104 23.10 10.44 12.14
CA GLU A 104 23.18 11.60 11.26
C GLU A 104 23.29 11.23 9.77
N HIS A 105 23.62 9.97 9.44
CA HIS A 105 23.90 9.51 8.09
C HIS A 105 23.41 8.07 7.87
N PHE A 106 22.19 7.97 7.33
CA PHE A 106 21.50 6.73 7.02
C PHE A 106 20.41 7.01 5.98
N VAL A 107 20.08 6.01 5.17
CA VAL A 107 19.02 6.08 4.15
C VAL A 107 17.70 6.44 4.83
N ARG A 108 17.04 7.49 4.33
CA ARG A 108 15.74 7.93 4.86
C ARG A 108 14.99 8.75 3.83
N GLU A 109 13.67 8.56 3.80
CA GLU A 109 12.80 9.22 2.83
C GLU A 109 11.53 9.64 3.56
N ILE A 110 11.07 10.87 3.32
CA ILE A 110 9.86 11.41 3.97
C ILE A 110 8.63 10.50 3.80
N PRO A 111 8.29 9.97 2.60
CA PRO A 111 7.09 9.14 2.44
C PRO A 111 7.12 7.88 3.31
N ALA A 112 8.29 7.29 3.59
CA ALA A 112 8.41 6.10 4.45
C ALA A 112 7.82 6.30 5.84
N VAL A 113 7.93 7.52 6.37
CA VAL A 113 7.43 7.85 7.71
C VAL A 113 5.92 7.64 7.78
N PHE A 114 5.21 8.18 6.80
CA PHE A 114 3.76 8.18 6.77
C PHE A 114 3.17 6.92 6.13
N ASP A 115 3.83 6.34 5.14
CA ASP A 115 3.41 5.08 4.52
C ASP A 115 3.40 3.93 5.52
N LEU A 116 4.44 3.81 6.37
CA LEU A 116 4.46 2.86 7.48
C LEU A 116 3.26 3.07 8.43
N CYS A 117 2.92 4.32 8.75
CA CYS A 117 1.74 4.62 9.56
C CYS A 117 0.45 4.17 8.85
N TYR A 118 0.29 4.55 7.58
CA TYR A 118 -0.93 4.29 6.83
C TYR A 118 -1.16 2.79 6.64
N ARG A 119 -0.14 2.05 6.22
CA ARG A 119 -0.24 0.61 5.97
C ARG A 119 -0.36 -0.19 7.26
N ALA A 120 0.25 0.25 8.37
CA ALA A 120 -0.04 -0.34 9.69
C ALA A 120 -1.51 -0.14 10.13
N LEU A 121 -2.06 1.06 9.91
CA LEU A 121 -3.49 1.34 10.17
C LEU A 121 -4.39 0.56 9.20
N GLU A 122 -3.95 0.26 7.98
CA GLU A 122 -4.67 -0.61 7.04
C GLU A 122 -4.68 -2.07 7.47
N GLN A 123 -3.62 -2.55 8.13
CA GLN A 123 -3.66 -3.87 8.73
C GLN A 123 -4.75 -3.98 9.81
N TYR A 124 -5.10 -2.90 10.52
CA TYR A 124 -6.29 -2.87 11.38
C TYR A 124 -7.60 -2.99 10.57
N ASP A 125 -7.69 -2.37 9.39
CA ASP A 125 -8.86 -2.51 8.53
C ASP A 125 -9.08 -3.95 8.07
N TRP A 126 -8.00 -4.67 7.78
CA TRP A 126 -8.07 -6.08 7.43
C TRP A 126 -8.38 -6.99 8.63
N THR A 127 -7.68 -6.79 9.75
CA THR A 127 -7.64 -7.76 10.85
C THR A 127 -8.60 -7.46 12.00
N GLY A 128 -9.06 -6.21 12.14
CA GLY A 128 -9.75 -5.72 13.33
C GLY A 128 -8.94 -5.89 14.63
N ASP A 129 -7.64 -6.23 14.53
CA ASP A 129 -6.79 -6.50 15.67
C ASP A 129 -6.34 -5.17 16.29
N ARG A 130 -6.89 -4.88 17.47
CA ARG A 130 -6.60 -3.65 18.20
C ARG A 130 -5.12 -3.46 18.54
N ARG A 131 -4.27 -4.49 18.48
CA ARG A 131 -2.82 -4.30 18.65
C ARG A 131 -2.24 -3.31 17.66
N TRP A 132 -2.80 -3.21 16.45
CA TRP A 132 -2.38 -2.21 15.45
C TRP A 132 -2.62 -0.75 15.89
N LEU A 133 -3.53 -0.53 16.84
CA LEU A 133 -3.86 0.78 17.38
C LEU A 133 -3.28 1.00 18.79
N ASP A 134 -3.30 -0.04 19.61
CA ASP A 134 -3.06 0.04 21.05
C ASP A 134 -1.63 -0.39 21.46
N ASP A 135 -0.85 -1.01 20.56
CA ASP A 135 0.56 -1.31 20.86
C ASP A 135 1.33 -0.01 21.08
N SER A 136 2.08 0.07 22.18
CA SER A 136 2.72 1.31 22.60
C SER A 136 3.70 1.87 21.59
N ASP A 137 4.36 1.01 20.82
CA ASP A 137 5.36 1.45 19.85
C ASP A 137 4.68 2.00 18.58
N LEU A 138 3.63 1.33 18.10
CA LEU A 138 2.84 1.80 16.95
C LEU A 138 2.05 3.07 17.29
N ALA A 139 1.36 3.10 18.43
CA ALA A 139 0.58 4.24 18.87
C ALA A 139 1.45 5.50 19.01
N ALA A 140 2.61 5.37 19.65
CA ALA A 140 3.56 6.47 19.77
C ALA A 140 4.08 6.91 18.40
N TYR A 141 4.36 5.96 17.50
CA TYR A 141 4.84 6.28 16.16
C TYR A 141 3.80 7.09 15.35
N TYR A 142 2.51 6.75 15.41
CA TYR A 142 1.47 7.55 14.74
C TYR A 142 1.40 8.99 15.25
N GLU A 143 1.47 9.18 16.57
CA GLU A 143 1.45 10.51 17.19
C GLU A 143 2.71 11.31 16.83
N THR A 144 3.88 10.69 16.95
CA THR A 144 5.16 11.34 16.71
C THR A 144 5.37 11.68 15.24
N SER A 145 4.98 10.79 14.31
CA SER A 145 5.08 11.02 12.86
C SER A 145 4.26 12.23 12.41
N LEU A 146 3.09 12.49 13.00
CA LEU A 146 2.25 13.66 12.68
C LEU A 146 2.43 14.83 13.65
N GLY A 147 3.45 14.78 14.50
CA GLY A 147 3.70 15.76 15.56
C GLY A 147 5.14 16.24 15.51
N GLU A 148 6.01 15.56 16.25
CA GLU A 148 7.41 15.96 16.37
C GLU A 148 8.20 15.78 15.08
N PHE A 149 7.90 14.76 14.26
CA PHE A 149 8.51 14.61 12.95
C PHE A 149 8.16 15.82 12.05
N VAL A 150 6.87 16.13 11.89
CA VAL A 150 6.44 17.31 11.12
C VAL A 150 7.13 18.57 11.64
N THR A 151 7.07 18.82 12.95
CA THR A 151 7.70 20.00 13.57
C THR A 151 9.22 20.07 13.32
N ALA A 152 9.92 18.94 13.26
CA ALA A 152 11.37 18.89 13.08
C ALA A 152 11.81 19.15 11.63
N HIS A 153 10.90 18.97 10.67
CA HIS A 153 11.19 19.02 9.23
C HIS A 153 10.29 19.99 8.48
N ASP A 154 9.48 20.81 9.14
CA ASP A 154 8.63 21.86 8.56
C ASP A 154 9.24 23.24 8.88
N ALA A 155 10.10 23.71 7.98
CA ALA A 155 10.90 24.91 8.18
C ALA A 155 10.09 26.20 8.04
N ASP A 156 9.05 26.21 7.21
CA ASP A 156 8.21 27.37 6.96
C ASP A 156 6.92 27.42 7.80
N GLY A 157 6.58 26.32 8.47
CA GLY A 157 5.49 26.20 9.44
C GLY A 157 4.13 25.96 8.80
N ASP A 158 4.06 25.49 7.56
CA ASP A 158 2.82 25.22 6.84
C ASP A 158 2.20 23.83 7.16
N GLY A 159 2.94 22.99 7.89
CA GLY A 159 2.57 21.64 8.30
C GLY A 159 3.06 20.54 7.34
N ILE A 160 3.89 20.87 6.35
CA ILE A 160 4.44 19.93 5.36
C ILE A 160 5.95 19.75 5.59
N PRO A 161 6.42 18.53 5.88
CA PRO A 161 7.85 18.26 6.00
C PRO A 161 8.60 18.49 4.68
N GLU A 162 9.75 19.16 4.74
CA GLU A 162 10.65 19.33 3.62
C GLU A 162 11.97 18.56 3.79
N ALA A 163 12.46 18.01 2.68
CA ALA A 163 13.80 17.46 2.57
C ALA A 163 14.84 18.55 2.28
N GLY A 164 16.12 18.23 2.48
CA GLY A 164 17.22 19.18 2.23
C GLY A 164 17.47 19.52 0.75
N GLY A 165 16.78 18.86 -0.20
CA GLY A 165 16.97 19.07 -1.63
C GLY A 165 18.41 18.76 -2.10
N THR A 166 19.02 17.70 -1.54
CA THR A 166 20.39 17.28 -1.89
C THR A 166 20.43 16.14 -2.92
N ALA A 167 19.31 15.42 -3.08
CA ALA A 167 19.23 14.11 -3.76
C ALA A 167 20.14 13.02 -3.17
N ASP A 168 20.69 13.25 -1.98
CA ASP A 168 21.44 12.24 -1.24
C ASP A 168 20.50 11.54 -0.27
N ILE A 169 20.16 10.30 -0.59
CA ILE A 169 19.24 9.47 0.20
C ILE A 169 19.75 9.22 1.63
N PHE A 170 21.07 9.29 1.89
CA PHE A 170 21.63 9.20 3.23
C PHE A 170 21.49 10.50 4.04
N LEU A 171 21.13 11.61 3.38
CA LEU A 171 20.82 12.89 4.00
C LEU A 171 19.31 13.18 4.06
N GLY A 172 18.50 12.41 3.33
CA GLY A 172 17.05 12.52 3.29
C GLY A 172 16.51 13.03 1.96
N THR A 173 15.52 12.33 1.41
CA THR A 173 14.79 12.69 0.19
C THR A 173 13.32 12.94 0.48
N ALA A 174 12.68 13.75 -0.37
CA ALA A 174 11.24 14.06 -0.27
C ALA A 174 10.34 12.97 -0.87
N THR A 175 10.92 12.06 -1.67
CA THR A 175 10.22 11.06 -2.48
C THR A 175 10.90 9.69 -2.36
N TYR A 176 10.15 8.62 -2.62
CA TYR A 176 10.68 7.28 -2.89
C TYR A 176 11.40 7.16 -4.25
N ASN A 177 11.15 8.10 -5.18
CA ASN A 177 11.77 8.08 -6.50
C ASN A 177 13.19 8.64 -6.46
N GLU A 178 14.16 7.74 -6.40
CA GLU A 178 15.60 8.06 -6.36
C GLU A 178 16.13 8.72 -7.66
N ARG A 179 15.31 8.84 -8.71
CA ARG A 179 15.72 9.38 -10.03
C ARG A 179 15.32 10.84 -10.24
N GLU A 180 14.68 11.47 -9.26
CA GLU A 180 14.15 12.83 -9.41
C GLU A 180 15.22 13.92 -9.28
N ALA A 181 14.84 15.13 -9.68
CA ALA A 181 15.61 16.30 -9.29
C ALA A 181 15.57 16.43 -7.75
N PRO A 182 16.50 17.16 -7.13
CA PRO A 182 16.48 17.36 -5.68
C PRO A 182 15.23 18.14 -5.25
N LEU A 183 14.17 17.42 -4.92
CA LEU A 183 12.91 17.98 -4.42
C LEU A 183 13.04 18.33 -2.93
N LEU A 184 12.41 19.43 -2.55
CA LEU A 184 12.17 19.82 -1.16
C LEU A 184 10.90 19.15 -0.65
N ILE A 185 9.85 19.14 -1.48
CA ILE A 185 8.56 18.50 -1.21
C ILE A 185 8.20 17.69 -2.45
N ALA A 186 7.66 16.49 -2.28
CA ALA A 186 7.22 15.64 -3.39
C ALA A 186 5.76 15.20 -3.20
N GLY A 187 5.10 14.84 -4.31
CA GLY A 187 3.70 14.46 -4.32
C GLY A 187 3.42 13.24 -3.44
N ASP A 188 4.30 12.24 -3.44
CA ASP A 188 4.18 11.02 -2.62
C ASP A 188 4.37 11.29 -1.12
N GLY A 189 5.31 12.17 -0.76
CA GLY A 189 5.47 12.67 0.61
C GLY A 189 4.20 13.35 1.14
N LEU A 190 3.59 14.23 0.34
CA LEU A 190 2.30 14.86 0.68
C LEU A 190 1.18 13.84 0.81
N ALA A 191 1.10 12.91 -0.14
CA ALA A 191 0.00 11.97 -0.25
C ALA A 191 -0.05 10.97 0.91
N THR A 192 1.11 10.46 1.30
CA THR A 192 1.23 9.55 2.45
C THR A 192 0.86 10.27 3.74
N GLN A 193 1.33 11.51 3.97
CA GLN A 193 0.92 12.32 5.13
C GLN A 193 -0.59 12.58 5.14
N TYR A 194 -1.14 13.02 4.00
CA TYR A 194 -2.57 13.24 3.80
C TYR A 194 -3.40 12.01 4.18
N ALA A 195 -3.00 10.83 3.71
CA ALA A 195 -3.74 9.61 3.95
C ALA A 195 -3.76 9.20 5.42
N VAL A 196 -2.64 9.36 6.14
CA VAL A 196 -2.61 9.11 7.60
C VAL A 196 -3.50 10.11 8.35
N LEU A 197 -3.45 11.40 7.99
CA LEU A 197 -4.30 12.43 8.60
C LEU A 197 -5.79 12.11 8.42
N ARG A 198 -6.20 11.72 7.20
CA ARG A 198 -7.58 11.26 6.92
C ARG A 198 -7.93 10.05 7.78
N LYS A 199 -7.06 9.05 7.84
CA LYS A 199 -7.30 7.80 8.57
C LYS A 199 -7.46 8.01 10.08
N LEU A 200 -6.78 9.00 10.64
CA LEU A 200 -6.86 9.36 12.05
C LEU A 200 -7.88 10.48 12.35
N GLY A 201 -8.68 10.90 11.36
CA GLY A 201 -9.72 11.92 11.53
C GLY A 201 -9.20 13.34 11.77
N ARG A 202 -7.96 13.64 11.35
CA ARG A 202 -7.36 15.00 11.37
C ARG A 202 -7.71 15.77 10.09
N ASP A 203 -9.01 15.84 9.79
CA ASP A 203 -9.53 16.31 8.50
C ASP A 203 -9.09 17.73 8.13
N ALA A 204 -9.07 18.65 9.10
CA ALA A 204 -8.67 20.04 8.83
C ALA A 204 -7.20 20.17 8.38
N GLU A 205 -6.34 19.23 8.75
CA GLU A 205 -4.94 19.18 8.33
C GLU A 205 -4.80 18.52 6.96
N ALA A 206 -5.53 17.41 6.76
CA ALA A 206 -5.62 16.76 5.45
C ALA A 206 -6.17 17.73 4.37
N ASP A 207 -7.22 18.49 4.68
CA ASP A 207 -7.81 19.49 3.79
C ASP A 207 -6.80 20.58 3.39
N ARG A 208 -5.84 20.93 4.27
CA ARG A 208 -4.78 21.89 3.94
C ARG A 208 -3.77 21.31 2.97
N ILE A 209 -3.32 20.08 3.19
CA ILE A 209 -2.45 19.37 2.24
C ILE A 209 -3.13 19.26 0.88
N GLU A 210 -4.40 18.87 0.87
CA GLU A 210 -5.19 18.80 -0.35
C GLU A 210 -5.27 20.16 -1.05
N ALA A 211 -5.60 21.23 -0.32
CA ALA A 211 -5.63 22.58 -0.88
C ALA A 211 -4.26 23.00 -1.47
N THR A 212 -3.16 22.70 -0.80
CA THR A 212 -1.80 22.95 -1.32
C THR A 212 -1.56 22.18 -2.62
N TYR A 213 -1.83 20.87 -2.64
CA TYR A 213 -1.64 20.04 -3.82
C TYR A 213 -2.52 20.48 -4.99
N GLN A 214 -3.74 20.98 -4.74
CA GLN A 214 -4.58 21.55 -5.80
C GLN A 214 -3.95 22.77 -6.49
N THR A 215 -3.09 23.53 -5.81
CA THR A 215 -2.35 24.64 -6.44
C THR A 215 -1.25 24.17 -7.39
N TRP A 216 -0.87 22.89 -7.33
CA TRP A 216 0.17 22.30 -8.18
C TRP A 216 -0.35 21.93 -9.58
N TRP A 217 -1.64 22.12 -9.86
CA TRP A 217 -2.25 21.81 -11.14
C TRP A 217 -1.92 22.87 -12.21
N ASN A 218 -1.35 22.47 -13.36
CA ASN A 218 -1.07 23.39 -14.48
C ASN A 218 -2.18 23.47 -15.54
N GLY A 219 -3.27 22.71 -15.40
CA GLY A 219 -4.31 22.56 -16.43
C GLY A 219 -4.32 21.20 -17.13
N GLU A 220 -3.23 20.42 -17.02
CA GLU A 220 -3.05 19.12 -17.65
C GLU A 220 -2.66 18.03 -16.64
N HIS A 221 -1.69 18.33 -15.76
CA HIS A 221 -1.22 17.44 -14.71
C HIS A 221 -0.74 18.23 -13.48
N PHE A 222 -0.63 17.54 -12.34
CA PHE A 222 -0.04 18.10 -11.13
C PHE A 222 1.48 18.15 -11.26
N ALA A 223 2.13 19.11 -10.60
CA ALA A 223 3.58 19.07 -10.40
C ALA A 223 3.97 17.80 -9.62
N ARG A 224 5.15 17.24 -9.88
CA ARG A 224 5.70 16.13 -9.08
C ARG A 224 6.18 16.59 -7.71
N GLY A 225 6.54 17.86 -7.59
CA GLY A 225 7.13 18.39 -6.36
C GLY A 225 7.56 19.84 -6.47
N VAL A 226 8.20 20.30 -5.41
CA VAL A 226 8.76 21.64 -5.24
C VAL A 226 10.28 21.54 -5.22
N THR A 227 10.93 22.33 -6.05
CA THR A 227 12.38 22.55 -6.07
C THR A 227 12.70 23.93 -5.49
N LYS A 228 13.99 24.31 -5.46
CA LYS A 228 14.39 25.68 -5.08
C LYS A 228 13.90 26.73 -6.09
N GLU A 229 13.62 26.31 -7.31
CA GLU A 229 13.16 27.14 -8.42
C GLU A 229 11.62 27.25 -8.48
N GLY A 230 10.90 26.44 -7.70
CA GLY A 230 9.44 26.38 -7.67
C GLY A 230 8.89 25.00 -8.05
N LEU A 231 7.64 24.96 -8.51
CA LEU A 231 6.97 23.72 -8.92
C LEU A 231 7.67 23.09 -10.13
N ASP A 232 7.89 21.78 -10.04
CA ASP A 232 8.48 20.97 -11.09
C ASP A 232 7.43 20.05 -11.73
N PHE A 233 7.25 20.19 -13.04
CA PHE A 233 6.24 19.50 -13.84
C PHE A 233 6.80 18.35 -14.70
N ASP A 234 8.07 17.97 -14.49
CA ASP A 234 8.66 16.81 -15.16
C ASP A 234 7.98 15.50 -14.75
N TRP A 235 8.22 14.42 -15.49
CA TRP A 235 7.70 13.10 -15.13
C TRP A 235 8.38 12.55 -13.87
N GLY A 236 7.59 12.05 -12.92
CA GLY A 236 8.06 11.79 -11.56
C GLY A 236 7.75 10.43 -10.95
N LEU A 237 7.26 9.45 -11.72
CA LEU A 237 6.94 8.10 -11.25
C LEU A 237 6.12 8.14 -9.94
N GLU A 238 6.69 7.70 -8.80
CA GLU A 238 6.09 7.69 -7.47
C GLU A 238 5.45 9.02 -7.08
N SER A 239 6.11 10.14 -7.39
CA SER A 239 5.62 11.49 -7.13
C SER A 239 4.33 11.83 -7.89
N HIS A 240 3.93 11.01 -8.87
CA HIS A 240 2.63 11.09 -9.56
C HIS A 240 1.73 9.88 -9.32
N THR A 241 2.28 8.67 -9.17
CA THR A 241 1.49 7.44 -8.99
C THR A 241 0.96 7.29 -7.56
N LEU A 242 1.73 7.68 -6.55
CA LEU A 242 1.33 7.54 -5.15
C LEU A 242 0.27 8.57 -4.71
N PRO A 243 0.26 9.85 -5.17
CA PRO A 243 -0.82 10.77 -4.85
C PRO A 243 -2.24 10.20 -5.02
N PRO A 244 -2.68 9.75 -6.22
CA PRO A 244 -4.00 9.17 -6.35
C PRO A 244 -4.15 7.84 -5.60
N LEU A 245 -3.09 7.04 -5.45
CA LEU A 245 -3.12 5.79 -4.67
C LEU A 245 -3.51 6.05 -3.21
N PHE A 246 -3.00 7.12 -2.63
CA PHE A 246 -3.32 7.57 -1.27
C PHE A 246 -4.51 8.55 -1.19
N GLY A 247 -5.17 8.81 -2.32
CA GLY A 247 -6.42 9.58 -2.39
C GLY A 247 -6.24 11.10 -2.47
N LEU A 248 -5.04 11.55 -2.85
CA LEU A 248 -4.71 12.95 -3.10
C LEU A 248 -4.72 13.20 -4.62
N GLY A 249 -5.67 14.00 -5.11
CA GLY A 249 -5.89 14.19 -6.54
C GLY A 249 -6.67 13.04 -7.18
N GLY A 250 -6.26 12.58 -8.37
CA GLY A 250 -6.91 11.47 -9.08
C GLY A 250 -8.21 11.85 -9.81
N THR A 251 -8.23 13.02 -10.44
CA THR A 251 -9.28 13.36 -11.42
C THR A 251 -9.11 12.51 -12.69
N GLU A 252 -10.19 12.25 -13.43
CA GLU A 252 -10.13 11.50 -14.69
C GLU A 252 -9.04 12.03 -15.65
N GLN A 253 -8.93 13.36 -15.77
CA GLN A 253 -7.91 13.99 -16.61
C GLN A 253 -6.48 13.69 -16.12
N SER A 254 -6.25 13.74 -14.81
CA SER A 254 -4.93 13.42 -14.24
C SER A 254 -4.58 11.94 -14.38
N LEU A 255 -5.57 11.05 -14.26
CA LEU A 255 -5.41 9.61 -14.44
C LEU A 255 -5.13 9.25 -15.90
N ASP A 256 -5.83 9.88 -16.86
CA ASP A 256 -5.58 9.70 -18.30
C ASP A 256 -4.15 10.12 -18.67
N TRP A 257 -3.69 11.27 -18.16
CA TRP A 257 -2.32 11.72 -18.38
C TRP A 257 -1.30 10.75 -17.78
N LEU A 258 -1.56 10.27 -16.55
CA LEU A 258 -0.69 9.35 -15.84
C LEU A 258 -0.59 8.00 -16.55
N GLU A 259 -1.71 7.42 -16.97
CA GLU A 259 -1.72 6.19 -17.79
C GLU A 259 -0.92 6.38 -19.08
N GLY A 260 -1.09 7.53 -19.75
CA GLY A 260 -0.30 7.87 -20.94
C GLY A 260 1.21 7.95 -20.67
N LYS A 261 1.62 8.46 -19.50
CA LYS A 261 3.02 8.47 -19.07
C LYS A 261 3.54 7.08 -18.74
N MET A 262 2.78 6.26 -18.03
CA MET A 262 3.15 4.88 -17.73
C MET A 262 3.27 4.03 -18.99
N ASP A 263 2.49 4.30 -20.03
CA ASP A 263 2.61 3.60 -21.32
C ASP A 263 3.81 4.07 -22.16
N SER A 264 4.17 5.36 -22.09
CA SER A 264 5.23 5.94 -22.92
C SER A 264 6.61 5.95 -22.28
N ASP A 265 6.69 6.05 -20.97
CA ASP A 265 7.92 6.11 -20.17
C ASP A 265 7.74 5.39 -18.81
N PRO A 266 7.49 4.06 -18.81
CA PRO A 266 7.35 3.29 -17.59
C PRO A 266 8.66 3.24 -16.79
N PRO A 267 8.57 3.03 -15.47
CA PRO A 267 9.76 2.78 -14.65
C PRO A 267 10.53 1.54 -15.15
N LYS A 268 11.86 1.63 -15.10
CA LYS A 268 12.76 0.54 -15.50
C LYS A 268 12.90 -0.56 -14.45
N ASN A 269 12.58 -0.27 -13.20
CA ASN A 269 12.60 -1.22 -12.09
C ASN A 269 11.17 -1.75 -11.89
N ILE A 270 11.07 -3.07 -11.68
CA ILE A 270 9.80 -3.77 -11.51
C ILE A 270 9.08 -3.35 -10.22
N GLU A 271 9.83 -2.94 -9.21
CA GLU A 271 9.32 -2.46 -7.92
C GLU A 271 8.34 -1.30 -8.08
N SER A 272 8.69 -0.27 -8.86
CA SER A 272 7.78 0.87 -9.07
C SER A 272 6.50 0.52 -9.85
N LEU A 273 6.41 -0.69 -10.42
CA LEU A 273 5.21 -1.21 -11.08
C LEU A 273 4.33 -2.03 -10.13
N SER A 274 4.84 -2.42 -8.96
CA SER A 274 4.23 -3.44 -8.11
C SER A 274 2.90 -3.00 -7.48
N TYR A 275 2.71 -1.71 -7.20
CA TYR A 275 1.50 -1.11 -6.63
C TYR A 275 0.67 -0.33 -7.67
N TYR A 276 1.13 -0.28 -8.92
CA TYR A 276 0.41 0.43 -9.97
C TYR A 276 -0.97 -0.20 -10.29
N PRO A 277 -1.14 -1.53 -10.29
CA PRO A 277 -2.46 -2.12 -10.45
C PRO A 277 -3.41 -1.81 -9.29
N GLU A 278 -2.93 -1.73 -8.03
CA GLU A 278 -3.73 -1.28 -6.87
C GLU A 278 -4.36 0.09 -7.15
N LEU A 279 -3.57 1.05 -7.62
CA LEU A 279 -4.05 2.37 -8.06
C LEU A 279 -5.16 2.25 -9.12
N LEU A 280 -4.92 1.48 -10.18
CA LEU A 280 -5.86 1.39 -11.29
C LEU A 280 -7.18 0.73 -10.86
N PHE A 281 -7.14 -0.33 -10.05
CA PHE A 281 -8.34 -0.95 -9.48
C PHE A 281 -9.10 0.02 -8.58
N LYS A 282 -8.40 0.81 -7.76
CA LYS A 282 -9.03 1.81 -6.88
C LYS A 282 -9.95 2.77 -7.63
N TYR A 283 -9.59 3.12 -8.87
CA TYR A 283 -10.34 4.04 -9.74
C TYR A 283 -11.17 3.33 -10.83
N GLY A 284 -11.33 2.01 -10.77
CA GLY A 284 -12.15 1.26 -11.73
C GLY A 284 -11.56 1.20 -13.15
N ARG A 285 -10.24 1.44 -13.30
CA ARG A 285 -9.50 1.35 -14.57
C ARG A 285 -9.12 -0.10 -14.87
N ASP A 286 -10.10 -1.00 -14.81
CA ASP A 286 -9.87 -2.42 -14.59
C ASP A 286 -9.15 -3.14 -15.74
N GLU A 287 -9.40 -2.75 -16.99
CA GLU A 287 -8.68 -3.32 -18.14
C GLU A 287 -7.18 -2.95 -18.09
N SER A 288 -6.87 -1.71 -17.72
CA SER A 288 -5.48 -1.28 -17.51
C SER A 288 -4.88 -1.96 -16.28
N ALA A 289 -5.60 -2.03 -15.16
CA ALA A 289 -5.17 -2.70 -13.94
C ALA A 289 -4.80 -4.15 -14.22
N TRP A 290 -5.65 -4.84 -14.98
CA TRP A 290 -5.42 -6.22 -15.37
C TRP A 290 -4.24 -6.38 -16.33
N ARG A 291 -4.09 -5.49 -17.32
CA ARG A 291 -2.93 -5.49 -18.23
C ARG A 291 -1.61 -5.41 -17.45
N TRP A 292 -1.52 -4.51 -16.48
CA TRP A 292 -0.31 -4.36 -15.65
C TRP A 292 -0.16 -5.51 -14.64
N THR A 293 -1.25 -6.05 -14.10
CA THR A 293 -1.21 -7.28 -13.28
C THR A 293 -0.62 -8.46 -14.07
N LYS A 294 -1.04 -8.65 -15.33
CA LYS A 294 -0.45 -9.66 -16.23
C LYS A 294 1.04 -9.43 -16.46
N HIS A 295 1.46 -8.17 -16.62
CA HIS A 295 2.88 -7.85 -16.75
C HIS A 295 3.69 -8.31 -15.52
N LEU A 296 3.18 -8.10 -14.31
CA LEU A 296 3.82 -8.58 -13.08
C LEU A 296 3.80 -10.12 -12.95
N ILE A 297 2.71 -10.78 -13.36
CA ILE A 297 2.62 -12.24 -13.35
C ILE A 297 3.61 -12.85 -14.34
N ASP A 298 3.69 -12.30 -15.55
CA ASP A 298 4.47 -12.85 -16.66
C ASP A 298 5.96 -12.56 -16.50
N SER A 299 6.35 -11.51 -15.78
CA SER A 299 7.76 -11.20 -15.49
C SER A 299 8.43 -12.34 -14.70
N ARG A 300 7.66 -13.00 -13.81
CA ARG A 300 8.17 -13.99 -12.84
C ARG A 300 9.38 -13.46 -12.07
N ASP A 301 9.44 -12.14 -11.88
CA ASP A 301 10.56 -11.46 -11.27
C ASP A 301 10.80 -12.01 -9.84
N ASP A 302 12.06 -12.07 -9.44
CA ASP A 302 12.44 -12.60 -8.13
C ASP A 302 12.44 -11.53 -7.03
N TYR A 303 12.14 -10.27 -7.35
CA TYR A 303 11.88 -9.25 -6.34
C TYR A 303 10.69 -9.67 -5.45
N PRO A 304 10.87 -9.88 -4.13
CA PRO A 304 9.87 -10.50 -3.27
C PRO A 304 8.50 -9.85 -3.34
N GLU A 305 8.47 -8.52 -3.39
CA GLU A 305 7.25 -7.70 -3.45
C GLU A 305 6.28 -8.16 -4.54
N ILE A 306 6.79 -8.56 -5.70
CA ILE A 306 5.97 -8.96 -6.86
C ILE A 306 5.06 -10.13 -6.54
N SER A 307 5.55 -11.10 -5.77
CA SER A 307 4.72 -12.25 -5.40
C SER A 307 3.60 -11.89 -4.42
N PHE A 308 3.84 -10.94 -3.52
CA PHE A 308 2.82 -10.46 -2.57
C PHE A 308 1.79 -9.58 -3.27
N THR A 309 2.22 -8.61 -4.09
CA THR A 309 1.28 -7.72 -4.79
C THR A 309 0.47 -8.46 -5.84
N VAL A 310 1.01 -9.50 -6.50
CA VAL A 310 0.18 -10.36 -7.37
C VAL A 310 -0.90 -11.09 -6.59
N VAL A 311 -0.64 -11.56 -5.37
CA VAL A 311 -1.69 -12.15 -4.51
C VAL A 311 -2.75 -11.10 -4.18
N GLU A 312 -2.33 -9.90 -3.79
CA GLU A 312 -3.23 -8.78 -3.51
C GLU A 312 -4.09 -8.42 -4.72
N HIS A 313 -3.50 -8.19 -5.89
CA HIS A 313 -4.24 -7.80 -7.10
C HIS A 313 -5.24 -8.87 -7.54
N LEU A 314 -4.87 -10.15 -7.43
CA LEU A 314 -5.77 -11.24 -7.81
C LEU A 314 -6.93 -11.40 -6.82
N VAL A 315 -6.70 -11.19 -5.53
CA VAL A 315 -7.71 -11.40 -4.49
C VAL A 315 -8.43 -10.09 -4.16
N ALA A 316 -7.74 -9.11 -3.60
CA ALA A 316 -8.34 -7.83 -3.23
C ALA A 316 -8.69 -6.96 -4.45
N GLY A 317 -7.83 -6.95 -5.48
CA GLY A 317 -8.06 -6.18 -6.71
C GLY A 317 -9.25 -6.68 -7.52
N LEU A 318 -9.16 -7.89 -8.11
CA LEU A 318 -10.21 -8.44 -8.98
C LEU A 318 -11.57 -8.58 -8.30
N LEU A 319 -11.60 -8.99 -7.02
CA LEU A 319 -12.85 -9.14 -6.28
C LEU A 319 -13.34 -7.84 -5.62
N GLY A 320 -12.48 -6.80 -5.61
CA GLY A 320 -12.68 -5.46 -5.05
C GLY A 320 -13.04 -5.42 -3.59
N LEU A 321 -12.19 -6.00 -2.75
CA LEU A 321 -12.37 -6.05 -1.31
C LEU A 321 -11.97 -4.72 -0.70
N ARG A 322 -12.87 -4.16 0.12
CA ARG A 322 -12.58 -3.02 0.99
C ARG A 322 -13.06 -3.32 2.39
N PRO A 323 -12.19 -3.85 3.27
CA PRO A 323 -12.56 -4.14 4.64
C PRO A 323 -12.62 -2.84 5.46
N GLU A 324 -13.45 -2.83 6.50
CA GLU A 324 -13.66 -1.67 7.38
C GLU A 324 -13.43 -2.06 8.84
N ALA A 325 -12.25 -1.72 9.39
CA ALA A 325 -11.84 -2.03 10.76
C ALA A 325 -12.00 -3.51 11.16
N GLY A 326 -11.92 -4.43 10.19
CA GLY A 326 -12.17 -5.86 10.36
C GLY A 326 -13.60 -6.19 10.78
N THR A 327 -14.57 -5.27 10.65
CA THR A 327 -15.95 -5.43 11.14
C THR A 327 -17.01 -5.37 10.06
N ALA A 328 -16.69 -4.84 8.87
CA ALA A 328 -17.54 -4.84 7.70
C ALA A 328 -16.69 -5.02 6.43
N LEU A 329 -17.35 -5.34 5.32
CA LEU A 329 -16.70 -5.55 4.03
C LEU A 329 -17.54 -4.92 2.92
N THR A 330 -16.93 -4.04 2.14
CA THR A 330 -17.48 -3.55 0.88
C THR A 330 -16.87 -4.33 -0.29
N LEU A 331 -17.71 -4.68 -1.28
CA LEU A 331 -17.31 -5.45 -2.47
C LEU A 331 -17.77 -4.75 -3.75
N THR A 332 -16.83 -4.55 -4.67
CA THR A 332 -17.08 -4.04 -6.03
C THR A 332 -16.33 -4.91 -7.03
N SER A 333 -17.03 -5.62 -7.92
CA SER A 333 -16.32 -6.45 -8.90
C SER A 333 -15.48 -5.60 -9.85
N HIS A 334 -14.20 -5.95 -10.00
CA HIS A 334 -13.27 -5.35 -10.94
C HIS A 334 -12.80 -6.35 -12.01
N LEU A 335 -13.63 -7.36 -12.32
CA LEU A 335 -13.27 -8.33 -13.35
C LEU A 335 -13.13 -7.65 -14.72
N PRO A 336 -11.99 -7.84 -15.43
CA PRO A 336 -11.83 -7.42 -16.82
C PRO A 336 -12.69 -8.31 -17.73
N ALA A 337 -12.95 -7.86 -18.95
CA ALA A 337 -13.84 -8.54 -19.89
C ALA A 337 -13.41 -9.98 -20.23
N GLU A 338 -12.11 -10.30 -20.12
CA GLU A 338 -11.59 -11.64 -20.41
C GLU A 338 -11.76 -12.66 -19.26
N ILE A 339 -12.19 -12.23 -18.07
CA ILE A 339 -12.44 -13.10 -16.92
C ILE A 339 -13.93 -13.10 -16.61
N GLY A 340 -14.60 -14.23 -16.85
CA GLY A 340 -16.03 -14.36 -16.62
C GLY A 340 -16.38 -14.56 -15.15
N TRP A 341 -15.55 -15.29 -14.39
CA TRP A 341 -15.73 -15.41 -12.93
C TRP A 341 -14.45 -15.75 -12.18
N VAL A 342 -14.38 -15.32 -10.92
CA VAL A 342 -13.32 -15.66 -9.96
C VAL A 342 -13.93 -15.96 -8.62
N THR A 343 -13.42 -16.99 -7.94
CA THR A 343 -13.70 -17.26 -6.53
C THR A 343 -12.41 -17.28 -5.71
N ALA A 344 -12.35 -16.46 -4.67
CA ALA A 344 -11.41 -16.68 -3.56
C ALA A 344 -12.14 -17.40 -2.43
N ASP A 345 -11.47 -18.37 -1.84
CA ASP A 345 -11.98 -19.15 -0.72
C ASP A 345 -10.98 -19.04 0.43
N HIS A 346 -11.49 -19.05 1.65
CA HIS A 346 -10.77 -18.75 2.88
C HIS A 346 -10.14 -17.34 2.96
N VAL A 347 -10.85 -16.33 2.46
CA VAL A 347 -10.47 -14.92 2.65
C VAL A 347 -10.78 -14.51 4.09
N ARG A 348 -9.77 -14.00 4.78
CA ARG A 348 -9.89 -13.50 6.15
C ARG A 348 -10.26 -12.01 6.13
N VAL A 349 -11.29 -11.65 6.90
CA VAL A 349 -11.61 -10.25 7.24
C VAL A 349 -11.97 -10.25 8.70
N GLY A 350 -11.15 -9.63 9.53
CA GLY A 350 -11.26 -9.69 10.97
C GLY A 350 -11.39 -11.11 11.52
N GLY A 351 -12.47 -11.34 12.27
CA GLY A 351 -12.83 -12.65 12.79
C GLY A 351 -13.44 -13.61 11.76
N TRP A 352 -13.78 -13.16 10.55
CA TRP A 352 -14.56 -13.91 9.56
C TRP A 352 -13.73 -14.64 8.52
N ASP A 353 -14.19 -15.84 8.16
CA ASP A 353 -13.66 -16.69 7.09
C ASP A 353 -14.66 -16.73 5.94
N LEU A 354 -14.27 -16.27 4.75
CA LEU A 354 -15.18 -15.98 3.66
C LEU A 354 -14.81 -16.74 2.38
N ARG A 355 -15.84 -17.12 1.62
CA ARG A 355 -15.74 -17.42 0.19
C ARG A 355 -16.44 -16.32 -0.59
N ILE A 356 -15.75 -15.72 -1.54
CA ILE A 356 -16.25 -14.61 -2.34
C ILE A 356 -16.10 -14.99 -3.81
N THR A 357 -17.20 -14.95 -4.55
CA THR A 357 -17.24 -15.15 -6.00
C THR A 357 -17.72 -13.87 -6.67
N GLN A 358 -16.97 -13.40 -7.66
CA GLN A 358 -17.48 -12.42 -8.63
C GLN A 358 -17.77 -13.13 -9.96
N GLU A 359 -18.93 -12.83 -10.55
CA GLU A 359 -19.32 -13.24 -11.91
C GLU A 359 -19.59 -11.99 -12.74
N ALA A 360 -18.74 -11.76 -13.74
CA ALA A 360 -18.61 -10.49 -14.45
C ALA A 360 -18.60 -9.31 -13.46
N ARG A 361 -19.23 -8.18 -13.82
CA ARG A 361 -19.25 -6.95 -13.00
C ARG A 361 -20.49 -6.81 -12.10
N HIS A 362 -21.46 -7.68 -12.30
CA HIS A 362 -22.82 -7.46 -11.82
C HIS A 362 -23.28 -8.48 -10.79
N THR A 363 -22.49 -9.51 -10.49
CA THR A 363 -22.92 -10.57 -9.60
C THR A 363 -21.83 -10.93 -8.61
N THR A 364 -22.18 -10.82 -7.34
CA THR A 364 -21.31 -11.14 -6.21
C THR A 364 -21.99 -12.20 -5.38
N GLU A 365 -21.29 -13.28 -5.04
CA GLU A 365 -21.75 -14.28 -4.10
C GLU A 365 -20.79 -14.34 -2.92
N VAL A 366 -21.31 -14.27 -1.71
CA VAL A 366 -20.53 -14.31 -0.48
C VAL A 366 -21.07 -15.44 0.39
N THR A 367 -20.18 -16.34 0.80
CA THR A 367 -20.43 -17.31 1.86
C THR A 367 -19.59 -16.96 3.07
N VAL A 368 -20.24 -16.86 4.23
CA VAL A 368 -19.55 -16.72 5.51
C VAL A 368 -19.37 -18.12 6.09
N HIS A 369 -18.17 -18.68 6.04
CA HIS A 369 -17.91 -20.02 6.61
C HIS A 369 -17.99 -19.98 8.14
N SER A 370 -17.31 -19.00 8.74
CA SER A 370 -17.25 -18.81 10.19
C SER A 370 -17.01 -17.34 10.55
N GLY A 371 -17.29 -16.97 11.80
CA GLY A 371 -17.05 -15.62 12.32
C GLY A 371 -17.73 -15.37 13.66
N PRO A 372 -17.44 -14.23 14.33
CA PRO A 372 -17.98 -13.90 15.65
C PRO A 372 -19.46 -13.52 15.66
N GLY A 373 -20.08 -13.30 14.50
CA GLY A 373 -21.49 -12.93 14.34
C GLY A 373 -21.80 -12.53 12.90
N ALA A 374 -22.90 -11.80 12.68
CA ALA A 374 -23.23 -11.27 11.36
C ALA A 374 -22.17 -10.29 10.86
N LEU A 375 -21.67 -10.50 9.64
CA LEU A 375 -20.81 -9.55 8.94
C LEU A 375 -21.66 -8.61 8.08
N PRO A 376 -21.65 -7.28 8.29
CA PRO A 376 -22.18 -6.33 7.32
C PRO A 376 -21.37 -6.39 6.02
N VAL A 377 -22.03 -6.78 4.93
CA VAL A 377 -21.45 -6.82 3.59
C VAL A 377 -22.16 -5.81 2.69
N THR A 378 -21.42 -4.86 2.14
CA THR A 378 -21.95 -3.87 1.21
C THR A 378 -21.63 -4.27 -0.23
N VAL A 379 -22.66 -4.35 -1.07
CA VAL A 379 -22.52 -4.58 -2.52
C VAL A 379 -23.35 -3.54 -3.26
N GLY A 380 -22.69 -2.71 -4.08
CA GLY A 380 -23.34 -1.54 -4.68
C GLY A 380 -23.79 -0.55 -3.61
N ALA A 381 -25.08 -0.22 -3.57
CA ALA A 381 -25.66 0.73 -2.62
C ALA A 381 -26.33 0.07 -1.40
N GLU A 382 -26.32 -1.26 -1.30
CA GLU A 382 -27.03 -2.01 -0.27
C GLU A 382 -26.05 -2.72 0.67
N THR A 383 -26.35 -2.67 1.98
CA THR A 383 -25.62 -3.39 3.02
C THR A 383 -26.48 -4.49 3.60
N HIS A 384 -25.92 -5.70 3.68
CA HIS A 384 -26.61 -6.90 4.14
C HIS A 384 -25.81 -7.58 5.26
N PRO A 385 -26.41 -7.81 6.44
CA PRO A 385 -25.77 -8.62 7.47
C PRO A 385 -25.81 -10.11 7.08
N LEU A 386 -24.65 -10.75 6.98
CA LEU A 386 -24.51 -12.16 6.65
C LEU A 386 -24.03 -12.97 7.87
N GLU A 387 -24.87 -13.90 8.33
CA GLU A 387 -24.55 -14.78 9.45
C GLU A 387 -23.59 -15.91 9.03
N PRO A 388 -22.76 -16.44 9.96
CA PRO A 388 -21.97 -17.64 9.71
C PRO A 388 -22.83 -18.83 9.24
N GLY A 389 -22.31 -19.57 8.26
CA GLY A 389 -23.00 -20.66 7.57
C GLY A 389 -24.02 -20.21 6.52
N ARG A 390 -24.07 -18.92 6.17
CA ARG A 390 -24.96 -18.39 5.12
C ARG A 390 -24.19 -18.03 3.85
N THR A 391 -24.88 -18.23 2.73
CA THR A 391 -24.50 -17.73 1.41
C THR A 391 -25.55 -16.73 0.95
N ALA A 392 -25.10 -15.61 0.41
CA ALA A 392 -25.94 -14.62 -0.25
C ALA A 392 -25.38 -14.32 -1.64
N ARG A 393 -26.28 -14.14 -2.60
CA ARG A 393 -25.96 -13.77 -3.97
C ARG A 393 -26.65 -12.45 -4.31
N PHE A 394 -25.87 -11.50 -4.76
CA PHE A 394 -26.26 -10.13 -5.08
C PHE A 394 -26.14 -9.92 -6.57
N ILE A 395 -27.12 -9.24 -7.15
CA ILE A 395 -27.10 -8.83 -8.57
C ILE A 395 -27.25 -7.33 -8.62
N THR A 396 -26.17 -6.61 -8.93
CA THR A 396 -26.20 -5.18 -9.16
C THR A 396 -26.72 -4.90 -10.57
N LYS A 397 -27.71 -4.02 -10.70
CA LYS A 397 -28.11 -3.51 -12.01
C LYS A 397 -27.07 -2.46 -12.40
N ASP A 398 -26.52 -2.57 -13.60
CA ASP A 398 -25.44 -1.74 -14.12
C ASP A 398 -25.51 -0.28 -13.62
N ALA A 399 -24.44 0.18 -12.98
CA ALA A 399 -24.09 1.59 -13.05
C ALA A 399 -23.56 1.79 -14.47
N SER A 400 -24.42 2.34 -15.33
CA SER A 400 -24.16 2.66 -16.73
C SER A 400 -22.90 3.49 -16.94
#